data_AF-A0A7W1C7G2-F1
#
_entry.id   AF-A0A7W1C7G2-F1
#
_cell.length_a   1.000
_cell.length_b   1.000
_cell.length_c   1.000
_cell.angle_alpha   90.00
_cell.angle_beta   90.00
_cell.angle_gamma   90.00
#
_symmetry.space_group_name_H-M   'P 1'
#
loop_
_entity.id
_entity.type
_entity.pdbx_description
1 polymer ?
#
loop_
_entity_poly.entity_id
_entity_poly.type
_entity_poly.pdbx_seq_one_letter_code
_entity_poly.pdbx_strand_id
1 'polypeptide(L)'
;PLEIERTSYSDQEASQTPRQGDPALGRLTHREQLALAEAYIEAGREAEASSTLGLAAAGFRANRHWTEAAEAYRRLAAIGNAAADDFAAWAECARQTGEPSRVLESLSVAAQWCLARHDSVGARRSAEEMILIDPQNATAIEILDQLPQE
;
A
#
# COMPACT_ATOMS: atom_id res chain seq x y z
N PRO A 1 3.01 48.78 2.95
CA PRO A 1 2.26 47.80 2.11
C PRO A 1 3.20 46.67 1.70
N LEU A 2 3.06 45.50 2.33
CA LEU A 2 3.83 44.30 2.00
C LEU A 2 3.06 43.55 0.90
N GLU A 3 3.63 43.51 -0.30
CA GLU A 3 3.16 42.67 -1.40
C GLU A 3 3.68 41.25 -1.16
N ILE A 4 2.77 40.35 -0.80
CA ILE A 4 3.05 38.92 -0.73
C ILE A 4 2.71 38.37 -2.11
N GLU A 5 3.73 38.10 -2.91
CA GLU A 5 3.61 37.31 -4.13
C GLU A 5 3.08 35.93 -3.77
N ARG A 6 1.86 35.63 -4.23
CA ARG A 6 1.27 34.31 -4.15
C ARG A 6 2.03 33.39 -5.10
N THR A 7 2.99 32.63 -4.58
CA THR A 7 3.49 31.43 -5.25
C THR A 7 2.30 30.51 -5.50
N SER A 8 1.87 30.48 -6.77
CA SER A 8 0.87 29.57 -7.29
C SER A 8 1.44 28.16 -7.20
N TYR A 9 0.92 27.37 -6.26
CA TYR A 9 1.08 25.92 -6.29
C TYR A 9 0.35 25.41 -7.53
N SER A 10 1.13 25.05 -8.54
CA SER A 10 0.65 24.47 -9.78
C SER A 10 0.04 23.10 -9.49
N ASP A 11 -1.14 22.88 -10.04
CA ASP A 11 -1.90 21.64 -10.03
C ASP A 11 -1.03 20.42 -10.28
N GLN A 12 -0.96 19.55 -9.29
CA GLN A 12 -0.76 18.13 -9.51
C GLN A 12 -1.89 17.40 -8.80
N GLU A 13 -3.12 17.67 -9.26
CA GLU A 13 -4.20 16.69 -9.14
C GLU A 13 -3.72 15.44 -9.88
N ALA A 14 -3.05 14.55 -9.17
CA ALA A 14 -3.01 13.15 -9.54
C ALA A 14 -4.46 12.76 -9.73
N SER A 15 -4.89 12.64 -11.00
CA SER A 15 -6.20 12.13 -11.37
C SER A 15 -6.26 10.68 -10.90
N GLN A 16 -6.55 10.51 -9.61
CA GLN A 16 -6.93 9.27 -9.00
C GLN A 16 -8.30 8.95 -9.56
N THR A 17 -8.36 8.17 -10.63
CA THR A 17 -9.62 7.49 -10.93
C THR A 17 -9.82 6.53 -9.75
N PRO A 18 -10.86 6.69 -8.92
CA PRO A 18 -11.19 5.66 -7.95
C PRO A 18 -11.30 4.35 -8.73
N ARG A 19 -10.78 3.23 -8.22
CA ARG A 19 -11.08 1.92 -8.82
C ARG A 19 -12.60 1.86 -8.91
N GLN A 20 -13.16 2.01 -10.11
CA GLN A 20 -14.59 1.88 -10.34
C GLN A 20 -14.89 0.41 -10.11
N GLY A 21 -15.25 0.08 -8.88
CA GLY A 21 -15.68 -1.26 -8.52
C GLY A 21 -16.90 -1.60 -9.36
N ASP A 22 -16.91 -2.82 -9.89
CA ASP A 22 -18.12 -3.39 -10.47
C ASP A 22 -19.24 -3.29 -9.42
N PRO A 23 -20.38 -2.64 -9.70
CA PRO A 23 -21.48 -2.50 -8.75
C PRO A 23 -22.03 -3.85 -8.25
N ALA A 24 -21.78 -4.95 -8.97
CA ALA A 24 -22.07 -6.30 -8.50
C ALA A 24 -21.19 -6.71 -7.30
N LEU A 25 -19.93 -6.28 -7.24
CA LEU A 25 -19.03 -6.54 -6.11
C LEU A 25 -19.51 -5.83 -4.84
N GLY A 26 -20.16 -4.66 -4.97
CA GLY A 26 -20.71 -3.93 -3.83
C GLY A 26 -21.84 -4.65 -3.07
N ARG A 27 -22.41 -5.72 -3.64
CA ARG A 27 -23.43 -6.57 -2.99
C ARG A 27 -22.83 -7.74 -2.21
N LEU A 28 -21.57 -8.07 -2.47
CA LEU A 28 -20.85 -9.13 -1.77
C LEU A 28 -20.31 -8.61 -0.45
N THR A 29 -20.33 -9.46 0.57
CA THR A 29 -19.57 -9.23 1.80
C THR A 29 -18.07 -9.20 1.49
N HIS A 30 -17.28 -8.54 2.34
CA HIS A 30 -15.82 -8.47 2.14
C HIS A 30 -15.14 -9.85 2.12
N ARG A 31 -15.71 -10.84 2.83
CA ARG A 31 -15.24 -12.23 2.78
C ARG A 31 -15.56 -12.91 1.46
N GLU A 32 -16.75 -12.69 0.91
CA GLU A 32 -17.11 -13.19 -0.42
C GLU A 32 -16.27 -12.53 -1.52
N GLN A 33 -15.96 -11.25 -1.38
CA GLN A 33 -15.02 -10.55 -2.27
C GLN A 33 -13.62 -11.19 -2.20
N LEU A 34 -13.12 -11.51 -0.99
CA LEU A 34 -11.83 -12.18 -0.82
C LEU A 34 -11.81 -13.56 -1.51
N ALA A 35 -12.84 -14.38 -1.30
CA ALA A 35 -12.95 -15.70 -1.93
C ALA A 35 -13.07 -15.61 -3.45
N LEU A 36 -13.79 -14.62 -3.97
CA LEU A 36 -13.88 -14.37 -5.41
C LEU A 36 -12.53 -13.94 -6.00
N ALA A 37 -11.78 -13.12 -5.27
CA ALA A 37 -10.45 -12.71 -5.70
C ALA A 37 -9.47 -13.89 -5.73
N GLU A 38 -9.55 -14.81 -4.77
CA GLU A 38 -8.77 -16.06 -4.78
C GLU A 38 -9.08 -16.89 -6.04
N ALA A 39 -10.36 -17.04 -6.38
CA ALA A 39 -10.76 -17.73 -7.62
C ALA A 39 -10.23 -17.02 -8.88
N TYR A 40 -10.16 -15.68 -8.89
CA TYR A 40 -9.54 -14.94 -9.99
C TYR A 40 -8.03 -15.14 -10.07
N ILE A 41 -7.32 -15.23 -8.95
CA ILE A 41 -5.89 -15.56 -8.91
C ILE A 41 -5.66 -16.95 -9.51
N GLU A 42 -6.43 -17.95 -9.08
CA GLU A 42 -6.33 -19.33 -9.60
C GLU A 42 -6.63 -19.41 -11.11
N ALA A 43 -7.51 -18.54 -11.61
CA ALA A 43 -7.86 -18.45 -13.01
C ALA A 43 -6.90 -17.56 -13.84
N GLY A 44 -5.85 -16.98 -13.24
CA GLY A 44 -4.92 -16.08 -13.93
C GLY A 44 -5.51 -14.71 -14.31
N ARG A 45 -6.60 -14.30 -13.66
CA ARG A 45 -7.32 -13.05 -13.89
C ARG A 45 -6.86 -11.96 -12.92
N GLU A 46 -5.60 -11.54 -13.08
CA GLU A 46 -4.90 -10.67 -12.12
C GLU A 46 -5.51 -9.26 -11.99
N ALA A 47 -6.06 -8.71 -13.07
CA ALA A 47 -6.71 -7.39 -13.05
C ALA A 47 -8.00 -7.42 -12.23
N GLU A 48 -8.82 -8.46 -12.40
CA GLU A 48 -10.04 -8.64 -11.61
C GLU A 48 -9.73 -9.03 -10.17
N ALA A 49 -8.72 -9.88 -9.95
CA ALA A 49 -8.24 -10.22 -8.62
C ALA A 49 -7.79 -8.98 -7.84
N SER A 50 -6.94 -8.15 -8.44
CA SER A 50 -6.42 -6.94 -7.79
C SER A 50 -7.52 -5.92 -7.49
N SER A 51 -8.44 -5.69 -8.42
CA SER A 51 -9.60 -4.82 -8.18
C SER A 51 -10.46 -5.32 -7.02
N THR A 52 -10.75 -6.63 -6.99
CA THR A 52 -11.58 -7.26 -5.95
C THR A 52 -10.88 -7.25 -4.58
N LEU A 53 -9.57 -7.54 -4.53
CA LEU A 53 -8.77 -7.47 -3.30
C LEU A 53 -8.72 -6.05 -2.73
N GLY A 54 -8.52 -5.03 -3.58
CA GLY A 54 -8.50 -3.63 -3.14
C GLY A 54 -9.81 -3.21 -2.47
N LEU A 55 -10.95 -3.62 -3.05
CA LEU A 55 -12.28 -3.35 -2.46
C LEU A 55 -12.47 -4.08 -1.13
N ALA A 56 -12.10 -5.37 -1.06
CA ALA A 56 -12.21 -6.17 0.16
C ALA A 56 -11.32 -5.60 1.27
N ALA A 57 -10.06 -5.26 0.96
CA ALA A 57 -9.10 -4.71 1.91
C ALA A 57 -9.56 -3.37 2.49
N ALA A 58 -10.05 -2.46 1.63
CA ALA A 58 -10.63 -1.19 2.05
C ALA A 58 -11.86 -1.40 2.94
N GLY A 59 -12.73 -2.36 2.59
CA GLY A 59 -13.89 -2.74 3.38
C GLY A 59 -13.54 -3.28 4.77
N PHE A 60 -12.59 -4.21 4.87
CA PHE A 60 -12.11 -4.71 6.16
C PHE A 60 -11.47 -3.60 7.00
N ARG A 61 -10.65 -2.73 6.39
CA ARG A 61 -10.04 -1.57 7.06
C ARG A 61 -11.10 -0.64 7.63
N ALA A 62 -12.13 -0.29 6.85
CA ALA A 62 -13.22 0.58 7.30
C ALA A 62 -14.00 -0.01 8.50
N ASN A 63 -14.11 -1.34 8.56
CA ASN A 63 -14.76 -2.06 9.65
C ASN A 63 -13.82 -2.43 10.80
N ARG A 64 -12.54 -2.01 10.76
CA ARG A 64 -11.51 -2.33 11.76
C ARG A 64 -11.16 -3.83 11.89
N HIS A 65 -11.41 -4.60 10.84
CA HIS A 65 -10.92 -5.97 10.71
C HIS A 65 -9.46 -5.93 10.24
N TRP A 66 -8.56 -5.50 11.13
CA TRP A 66 -7.18 -5.15 10.78
C TRP A 66 -6.37 -6.31 10.22
N THR A 67 -6.55 -7.50 10.78
CA THR A 67 -5.85 -8.71 10.35
C THR A 67 -6.25 -9.10 8.94
N GLU A 68 -7.55 -9.15 8.65
CA GLU A 68 -8.07 -9.46 7.30
C GLU A 68 -7.71 -8.37 6.29
N ALA A 69 -7.77 -7.09 6.69
CA ALA A 69 -7.38 -5.98 5.83
C ALA A 69 -5.89 -6.05 5.44
N ALA A 70 -5.01 -6.26 6.42
CA ALA A 70 -3.58 -6.39 6.19
C ALA A 70 -3.25 -7.59 5.28
N GLU A 71 -3.93 -8.73 5.48
CA GLU A 71 -3.74 -9.91 4.63
C GLU A 71 -4.22 -9.67 3.19
N ALA A 72 -5.36 -8.98 3.01
CA ALA A 72 -5.86 -8.64 1.69
C ALA A 72 -4.93 -7.66 0.94
N TYR A 73 -4.39 -6.64 1.62
CA TYR A 73 -3.38 -5.75 1.03
C TYR A 73 -2.07 -6.47 0.71
N ARG A 74 -1.61 -7.38 1.59
CA ARG A 74 -0.43 -8.20 1.33
C ARG A 74 -0.56 -9.01 0.05
N ARG A 75 -1.72 -9.64 -0.16
CA ARG A 75 -2.03 -10.38 -1.40
C ARG A 75 -2.13 -9.47 -2.61
N LEU A 76 -2.71 -8.29 -2.46
CA LEU A 76 -2.76 -7.28 -3.53
C LEU A 76 -1.35 -6.84 -3.96
N ALA A 77 -0.45 -6.62 -2.99
CA ALA A 77 0.95 -6.31 -3.24
C ALA A 77 1.68 -7.46 -3.95
N ALA A 78 1.42 -8.72 -3.58
CA ALA A 78 2.02 -9.89 -4.20
C ALA A 78 1.63 -10.06 -5.69
N ILE A 79 0.44 -9.60 -6.10
CA ILE A 79 0.02 -9.58 -7.52
C ILE A 79 0.76 -8.48 -8.30
N GLY A 80 1.38 -7.49 -7.62
CA GLY A 80 2.12 -6.41 -8.26
C GLY A 80 1.26 -5.25 -8.78
N ASN A 81 -0.05 -5.27 -8.53
CA ASN A 81 -1.01 -4.25 -8.97
C ASN A 81 -1.45 -3.30 -7.83
N ALA A 82 -0.69 -3.25 -6.72
CA ALA A 82 -0.90 -2.31 -5.62
C ALA A 82 -0.44 -0.89 -5.99
N ALA A 83 -1.18 0.11 -5.52
CA ALA A 83 -0.82 1.52 -5.61
C ALA A 83 -0.12 2.00 -4.32
N ALA A 84 0.52 3.18 -4.37
CA ALA A 84 1.16 3.81 -3.21
C ALA A 84 0.22 3.90 -1.99
N ASP A 85 -1.04 4.29 -2.20
CA ASP A 85 -2.04 4.40 -1.13
C ASP A 85 -2.41 3.03 -0.53
N ASP A 86 -2.34 1.95 -1.32
CA ASP A 86 -2.57 0.58 -0.84
C ASP A 86 -1.46 0.16 0.15
N PHE A 87 -0.20 0.52 -0.11
CA PHE A 87 0.91 0.26 0.81
C PHE A 87 0.81 1.07 2.11
N ALA A 88 0.42 2.34 2.02
CA ALA A 88 0.19 3.16 3.22
C ALA A 88 -0.96 2.59 4.07
N ALA A 89 -2.06 2.18 3.43
CA ALA A 89 -3.20 1.53 4.08
C ALA A 89 -2.81 0.17 4.69
N TRP A 90 -1.96 -0.60 4.04
CA TRP A 90 -1.43 -1.86 4.57
C TRP A 90 -0.60 -1.61 5.83
N ALA A 91 0.37 -0.70 5.79
CA ALA A 91 1.20 -0.38 6.94
C ALA A 91 0.37 0.11 8.14
N GLU A 92 -0.66 0.92 7.89
CA GLU A 92 -1.63 1.29 8.92
C GLU A 92 -2.34 0.08 9.53
N CYS A 93 -2.93 -0.80 8.72
CA CYS A 93 -3.60 -2.00 9.21
C CYS A 93 -2.63 -2.91 9.99
N ALA A 94 -1.40 -3.07 9.51
CA ALA A 94 -0.37 -3.85 10.19
C ALA A 94 -0.04 -3.26 11.57
N ARG A 95 0.10 -1.94 11.71
CA ARG A 95 0.33 -1.29 13.02
C ARG A 95 -0.83 -1.57 13.99
N GLN A 96 -2.07 -1.58 13.51
CA GLN A 96 -3.25 -1.87 14.35
C GLN A 96 -3.30 -3.32 14.85
N THR A 97 -2.60 -4.27 14.21
CA THR A 97 -2.49 -5.65 14.71
C THR A 97 -1.57 -5.77 15.94
N GLY A 98 -0.70 -4.78 16.17
CA GLY A 98 0.28 -4.82 17.26
C GLY A 98 1.46 -5.77 17.04
N GLU A 99 1.60 -6.34 15.83
CA GLU A 99 2.70 -7.23 15.45
C GLU A 99 3.78 -6.45 14.67
N PRO A 100 4.95 -6.12 15.25
CA PRO A 100 5.97 -5.33 14.57
C PRO A 100 6.49 -5.98 13.27
N SER A 101 6.54 -7.32 13.24
CA SER A 101 6.95 -8.09 12.06
C SER A 101 6.08 -7.79 10.84
N ARG A 102 4.76 -7.63 11.01
CA ARG A 102 3.85 -7.29 9.92
C ARG A 102 4.05 -5.87 9.41
N VAL A 103 4.38 -4.94 10.32
CA VAL A 103 4.68 -3.56 9.94
C VAL A 103 5.96 -3.53 9.10
N LEU A 104 7.01 -4.21 9.57
CA LEU A 104 8.27 -4.34 8.84
C LEU A 104 8.09 -5.00 7.47
N GLU A 105 7.28 -6.06 7.37
CA GLU A 105 6.92 -6.68 6.08
C GLU A 105 6.28 -5.65 5.14
N SER A 106 5.23 -4.94 5.59
CA SER A 106 4.54 -3.95 4.76
C SER A 106 5.44 -2.80 4.29
N LEU A 107 6.31 -2.30 5.17
CA LEU A 107 7.26 -1.23 4.86
C LEU A 107 8.36 -1.70 3.91
N SER A 108 8.85 -2.93 4.08
CA SER A 108 9.85 -3.53 3.21
C SER A 108 9.34 -3.65 1.77
N VAL A 109 8.12 -4.17 1.59
CA VAL A 109 7.52 -4.30 0.26
C VAL A 109 7.23 -2.92 -0.34
N ALA A 110 6.74 -1.96 0.46
CA ALA A 110 6.53 -0.58 0.00
C ALA A 110 7.83 0.07 -0.47
N ALA A 111 8.92 -0.08 0.29
CA ALA A 111 10.23 0.48 -0.07
C ALA A 111 10.77 -0.12 -1.38
N GLN A 112 10.64 -1.43 -1.57
CA GLN A 112 11.03 -2.10 -2.81
C GLN A 112 10.18 -1.63 -4.01
N TRP A 113 8.87 -1.47 -3.82
CA TRP A 113 7.98 -0.92 -4.85
C TRP A 113 8.39 0.51 -5.25
N CYS A 114 8.74 1.36 -4.28
CA CYS A 114 9.24 2.71 -4.54
C CYS A 114 10.57 2.69 -5.31
N LEU A 115 11.53 1.84 -4.92
CA LEU A 115 12.81 1.67 -5.62
C LEU A 115 12.62 1.27 -7.08
N ALA A 116 11.73 0.30 -7.35
CA ALA A 116 11.43 -0.16 -8.70
C ALA A 116 10.86 0.94 -9.61
N ARG A 117 10.31 2.01 -9.02
CA ARG A 117 9.73 3.17 -9.71
C ARG A 117 10.62 4.41 -9.66
N HIS A 118 11.85 4.27 -9.16
CA HIS A 118 12.79 5.37 -8.93
C HIS A 118 12.24 6.46 -7.99
N ASP A 119 11.31 6.11 -7.09
CA ASP A 119 10.86 6.98 -6.02
C ASP A 119 11.79 6.85 -4.81
N SER A 120 12.92 7.57 -4.86
CA SER A 120 13.93 7.57 -3.81
C SER A 120 13.40 8.11 -2.48
N VAL A 121 12.50 9.09 -2.52
CA VAL A 121 11.90 9.70 -1.32
C VAL A 121 10.98 8.71 -0.61
N GLY A 122 10.11 8.04 -1.37
CA GLY A 122 9.24 6.98 -0.84
C GLY A 122 10.04 5.82 -0.26
N ALA A 123 11.06 5.35 -0.99
CA ALA A 123 11.94 4.26 -0.53
C ALA A 123 12.69 4.64 0.75
N ARG A 124 13.29 5.84 0.81
CA ARG A 124 13.99 6.36 1.99
C ARG A 124 13.07 6.41 3.20
N ARG A 125 11.89 7.00 3.04
CA ARG A 125 10.91 7.14 4.14
C ARG A 125 10.51 5.78 4.72
N SER A 126 10.19 4.80 3.87
CA SER A 126 9.83 3.46 4.33
C SER A 126 11.00 2.77 5.03
N ALA A 127 12.23 2.93 4.54
CA ALA A 127 13.42 2.36 5.17
C ALA A 127 13.77 3.02 6.51
N GLU A 128 13.70 4.34 6.61
CA GLU A 128 13.88 5.06 7.88
C GLU A 128 12.84 4.64 8.91
N GLU A 129 11.59 4.43 8.51
CA GLU A 129 10.56 3.92 9.43
C GLU A 129 10.88 2.50 9.92
N MET A 130 11.42 1.62 9.07
CA MET A 130 11.89 0.30 9.50
C MET A 130 13.00 0.40 10.55
N ILE A 131 13.96 1.32 10.40
CA ILE A 131 15.03 1.56 11.39
C ILE A 131 14.48 2.04 12.73
N LEU A 132 13.41 2.84 12.73
CA LEU A 132 12.76 3.28 13.97
C LEU A 132 12.11 2.11 14.74
N ILE A 133 11.61 1.10 14.02
CA ILE A 133 11.00 -0.09 14.62
C ILE A 133 12.08 -1.10 15.05
N ASP A 134 13.06 -1.32 14.19
CA ASP A 134 14.20 -2.22 14.41
C ASP A 134 15.49 -1.55 13.88
N PRO A 135 16.32 -0.97 14.77
CA PRO A 135 17.55 -0.29 14.37
C PRO A 135 18.59 -1.17 13.65
N GLN A 136 18.46 -2.50 13.74
CA GLN A 136 19.36 -3.46 13.10
C GLN A 136 18.72 -4.11 11.87
N ASN A 137 17.62 -3.55 11.35
CA ASN A 137 16.93 -4.08 10.21
C ASN A 137 17.83 -4.06 8.95
N ALA A 138 18.35 -5.23 8.57
CA ALA A 138 19.29 -5.37 7.47
C ALA A 138 18.69 -4.87 6.14
N THR A 139 17.41 -5.15 5.88
CA THR A 139 16.72 -4.71 4.66
C THR A 139 16.67 -3.20 4.55
N ALA A 140 16.38 -2.51 5.65
CA ALA A 140 16.34 -1.05 5.68
C ALA A 140 17.72 -0.43 5.43
N ILE A 141 18.76 -0.97 6.05
CA ILE A 141 20.16 -0.53 5.85
C ILE A 141 20.54 -0.72 4.37
N GLU A 142 20.25 -1.88 3.79
CA GLU A 142 20.55 -2.18 2.39
C GLU A 142 19.84 -1.23 1.42
N ILE A 143 18.59 -0.87 1.69
CA ILE A 143 17.83 0.08 0.88
C ILE A 143 18.45 1.48 0.98
N LEU A 144 18.79 1.94 2.19
CA LEU A 144 19.37 3.27 2.39
C LEU A 144 20.74 3.42 1.73
N ASP A 145 21.55 2.34 1.70
CA ASP A 145 22.84 2.31 1.01
C ASP A 145 22.73 2.40 -0.52
N GLN A 146 21.61 1.94 -1.10
CA GLN A 146 21.35 2.01 -2.54
C GLN A 146 20.86 3.40 -3.00
N LEU A 147 20.41 4.24 -2.07
CA LEU A 147 19.86 5.56 -2.38
C LEU A 147 20.95 6.62 -2.50
N PRO A 148 20.78 7.62 -3.40
CA PRO A 148 21.72 8.74 -3.49
C PRO A 148 21.79 9.47 -2.16
N GLN A 149 23.02 9.78 -1.73
CA GLN A 149 23.29 10.61 -0.57
C GLN A 149 23.13 12.07 -1.02
N GLU A 150 22.08 12.73 -0.55
CA GLU A 150 21.82 14.16 -0.80
C GLU A 150 22.67 15.08 0.08
#